data_AF-A0A7S2AW61-F1
#
_entry.id   AF-A0A7S2AW61-F1
#
_cell.length_a   1.000
_cell.length_b   1.000
_cell.length_c   1.000
_cell.angle_alpha   90.00
_cell.angle_beta   90.00
_cell.angle_gamma   90.00
#
_symmetry.space_group_name_H-M   'P 1'
#
loop_
_entity.id
_entity.type
_entity.pdbx_description
1 polymer ?
#
loop_
_entity_poly.entity_id
_entity_poly.type
_entity_poly.pdbx_seq_one_letter_code
_entity_poly.pdbx_strand_id
1 'polypeptide(L)'
;VAYGSEDSFAHVAGISDQGTSYHRKIQHHRNDTSTVQTVCFSPDSRFLAVGGSRVFETEKKYGLRVYDLLLQTRDRVVAYFNAQNVIFASSFHPDGERVAFGGV
;
A
#
# COMPACT_ATOMS: atom_id res chain seq x y z
N VAL A 1 8.45 3.24 9.46
CA VAL A 1 8.81 2.40 8.29
C VAL A 1 7.57 1.65 7.80
N ALA A 2 7.52 1.28 6.52
CA ALA A 2 6.50 0.40 5.99
C ALA A 2 7.13 -0.75 5.21
N TYR A 3 6.46 -1.89 5.15
CA TYR A 3 6.88 -3.05 4.36
C TYR A 3 5.68 -3.85 3.84
N GLY A 4 5.89 -4.53 2.72
CA GLY A 4 4.94 -5.49 2.14
C GLY A 4 5.11 -6.90 2.70
N SER A 5 4.10 -7.74 2.53
CA SER A 5 4.03 -9.11 3.04
C SER A 5 3.12 -9.97 2.16
N GLU A 6 3.30 -11.29 2.20
CA GLU A 6 2.41 -12.27 1.56
C GLU A 6 1.12 -12.52 2.36
N ASP A 7 1.02 -11.97 3.58
CA ASP A 7 -0.17 -12.09 4.44
C ASP A 7 -1.34 -11.20 3.98
N SER A 8 -1.28 -10.60 2.78
CA SER A 8 -2.27 -9.66 2.21
C SER A 8 -2.35 -8.29 2.89
N PHE A 9 -1.39 -7.97 3.77
CA PHE A 9 -1.30 -6.67 4.42
C PHE A 9 -0.03 -5.92 4.03
N ALA A 10 -0.18 -4.61 3.92
CA ALA A 10 0.94 -3.71 4.12
C ALA A 10 1.07 -3.42 5.62
N HIS A 11 2.31 -3.38 6.10
CA HIS A 11 2.61 -3.13 7.50
C HIS A 11 3.25 -1.75 7.64
N VAL A 12 2.80 -0.99 8.63
CA VAL A 12 3.40 0.27 9.05
C VAL A 12 3.82 0.13 10.50
N ALA A 13 5.11 0.30 10.77
CA ALA A 13 5.68 0.23 12.11
C ALA A 13 6.45 1.51 12.42
N GLY A 14 6.40 1.94 13.68
CA GLY A 14 7.10 3.13 14.13
C GLY A 14 7.22 3.17 15.64
N ILE A 15 7.79 4.27 16.12
CA ILE A 15 7.93 4.59 17.54
C ILE A 15 7.24 5.94 17.72
N SER A 16 6.39 6.06 18.74
CA SER A 16 5.73 7.32 19.08
C SER A 16 6.70 8.28 19.77
N ASP A 17 6.31 9.54 19.91
CA ASP A 17 7.11 10.55 20.63
C ASP A 17 7.37 10.15 22.10
N GLN A 18 6.52 9.29 22.67
CA GLN A 18 6.69 8.74 24.01
C GLN A 18 7.59 7.49 24.06
N GLY A 19 8.25 7.12 22.95
CA GLY A 19 9.13 5.96 22.85
C GLY A 19 8.39 4.61 22.76
N THR A 20 7.07 4.61 22.60
CA THR A 20 6.27 3.37 22.50
C THR A 20 6.24 2.88 21.06
N SER A 21 6.57 1.62 20.82
CA SER A 21 6.43 1.03 19.49
C SER A 21 4.96 0.86 19.12
N TYR A 22 4.64 1.07 17.85
CA TYR A 22 3.33 0.78 17.31
C TYR A 22 3.44 0.03 15.98
N HIS A 23 2.37 -0.69 15.67
CA HIS A 23 2.28 -1.48 14.46
C HIS A 23 0.83 -1.45 13.94
N ARG A 24 0.68 -1.07 12.67
CA ARG A 24 -0.59 -0.97 11.96
C ARG A 24 -0.53 -1.85 10.72
N LYS A 25 -1.53 -2.71 10.56
CA LYS A 25 -1.78 -3.43 9.31
C LYS A 25 -2.77 -2.66 8.45
N ILE A 26 -2.52 -2.60 7.14
CA ILE A 26 -3.39 -2.02 6.13
C ILE A 26 -3.76 -3.12 5.15
N GLN A 27 -5.04 -3.43 5.06
CA GLN A 27 -5.50 -4.51 4.19
C GLN A 27 -5.48 -4.06 2.73
N HIS A 28 -4.66 -4.71 1.91
CA HIS A 28 -4.56 -4.37 0.49
C HIS A 28 -5.80 -4.83 -0.30
N HIS A 29 -6.37 -5.98 0.10
CA HIS A 29 -7.57 -6.58 -0.46
C HIS A 29 -8.44 -7.24 0.59
N ARG A 30 -9.74 -6.94 0.59
CA ARG A 30 -10.73 -7.58 1.45
C ARG A 30 -11.19 -8.88 0.81
N ASN A 31 -11.06 -9.98 1.56
CA ASN A 31 -11.56 -11.33 1.23
C ASN A 31 -10.74 -12.15 0.22
N ASP A 32 -9.49 -11.76 -0.07
CA ASP A 32 -8.65 -12.45 -1.04
C ASP A 32 -7.21 -12.64 -0.54
N THR A 33 -6.51 -13.65 -1.08
CA THR A 33 -5.06 -13.78 -0.96
C THR A 33 -4.38 -12.83 -1.94
N SER A 34 -3.50 -11.98 -1.41
CA SER A 34 -2.72 -11.03 -2.19
C SER A 34 -1.32 -10.90 -1.61
N THR A 35 -0.35 -10.64 -2.47
CA THR A 35 1.03 -10.36 -2.06
C THR A 35 1.28 -8.89 -2.23
N VAL A 36 1.67 -8.20 -1.16
CA VAL A 36 2.14 -6.82 -1.23
C VAL A 36 3.62 -6.83 -1.56
N GLN A 37 3.96 -6.35 -2.76
CA GLN A 37 5.34 -6.33 -3.28
C GLN A 37 6.02 -4.98 -3.07
N THR A 38 5.25 -3.89 -3.02
CA THR A 38 5.79 -2.55 -2.89
C THR A 38 4.93 -1.68 -2.00
N VAL A 39 5.61 -0.83 -1.20
CA VAL A 39 5.00 0.24 -0.43
C VAL A 39 5.85 1.50 -0.55
N CYS A 40 5.21 2.66 -0.60
CA CYS A 40 5.91 3.94 -0.63
C CYS A 40 5.09 5.02 0.09
N PHE A 41 5.72 5.75 1.01
CA PHE A 41 5.11 6.92 1.64
C PHE A 41 5.15 8.12 0.70
N SER A 42 4.12 8.96 0.74
CA SER A 42 4.23 10.32 0.23
C SER A 42 5.25 11.12 1.05
N PRO A 43 5.85 12.18 0.49
CA PRO A 43 6.85 13.00 1.19
C PRO A 43 6.33 13.61 2.50
N ASP A 44 5.02 13.91 2.58
CA ASP A 44 4.33 14.45 3.76
C ASP A 44 3.88 13.37 4.77
N SER A 45 4.18 12.10 4.51
CA SER A 45 3.78 10.93 5.32
C SER A 45 2.27 10.72 5.49
N ARG A 46 1.44 11.47 4.77
CA ARG A 46 -0.02 11.35 4.84
C ARG A 46 -0.51 10.13 4.07
N PHE A 47 0.07 9.86 2.91
CA PHE A 47 -0.38 8.81 2.02
C PHE A 47 0.59 7.64 2.00
N LEU A 48 0.04 6.44 1.82
CA LEU A 48 0.80 5.23 1.55
C LEU A 48 0.30 4.61 0.25
N ALA A 49 1.18 4.52 -0.73
CA ALA A 49 0.96 3.72 -1.92
C ALA A 49 1.31 2.27 -1.60
N VAL A 50 0.45 1.35 -2.01
CA VAL A 50 0.60 -0.10 -1.81
C VAL A 50 0.28 -0.79 -3.13
N GLY A 51 1.21 -1.63 -3.61
CA GLY A 51 1.06 -2.37 -4.86
C GLY A 51 1.55 -3.80 -4.73
N GLY A 52 1.03 -4.66 -5.61
CA GLY A 52 1.40 -6.06 -5.63
C GLY A 52 0.52 -6.88 -6.56
N SER A 53 0.28 -8.13 -6.17
CA SER A 53 -0.58 -9.06 -6.90
C SER A 53 -1.81 -9.40 -6.07
N ARG A 54 -2.97 -9.50 -6.72
CA ARG A 54 -4.11 -10.25 -6.19
C ARG A 54 -4.35 -11.46 -7.07
N VAL A 55 -4.45 -12.61 -6.41
CA VAL A 55 -4.81 -13.86 -7.05
C VAL A 55 -6.21 -14.21 -6.55
N PHE A 56 -7.19 -14.17 -7.45
CA PHE A 56 -8.47 -14.83 -7.22
C PHE A 56 -8.55 -16.06 -8.13
N GLU A 57 -9.27 -17.09 -7.69
CA GLU A 57 -9.42 -18.36 -8.43
C GLU A 57 -9.97 -18.20 -9.85
N THR A 58 -10.60 -17.07 -10.17
CA THR A 58 -11.23 -16.81 -11.47
C THR A 58 -10.83 -15.48 -12.14
N GLU A 59 -10.25 -14.52 -11.41
CA GLU A 59 -9.83 -13.23 -11.98
C GLU A 59 -8.55 -12.70 -11.31
N LYS A 60 -7.58 -12.31 -12.12
CA LYS A 60 -6.38 -11.58 -11.66
C LYS A 60 -6.64 -10.08 -11.79
N LYS A 61 -6.59 -9.36 -10.68
CA LYS A 61 -6.67 -7.89 -10.67
C LYS A 61 -5.38 -7.34 -10.10
N TYR A 62 -4.82 -6.36 -10.79
CA TYR A 62 -3.58 -5.72 -10.39
C TYR A 62 -3.80 -4.22 -10.28
N GLY A 63 -3.07 -3.59 -9.38
CA GLY A 63 -3.13 -2.15 -9.26
C GLY A 63 -2.49 -1.63 -8.00
N LEU A 64 -2.27 -0.31 -8.02
CA LEU A 64 -1.71 0.45 -6.93
C LEU A 64 -2.85 1.12 -6.18
N ARG A 65 -2.93 0.93 -4.87
CA ARG A 65 -3.88 1.65 -4.00
C ARG A 65 -3.13 2.70 -3.20
N VAL A 66 -3.74 3.87 -3.07
CA VAL A 66 -3.25 4.92 -2.18
C VAL A 66 -4.19 5.04 -1.00
N TYR A 67 -3.64 4.93 0.20
CA TYR A 67 -4.35 5.03 1.47
C TYR A 67 -4.02 6.36 2.15
N ASP A 68 -5.03 7.01 2.72
CA ASP A 68 -4.80 8.15 3.62
C ASP A 68 -4.64 7.63 5.06
N LEU A 69 -3.45 7.83 5.63
CA LEU A 69 -3.08 7.32 6.95
C LEU A 69 -3.63 8.17 8.10
N LEU A 70 -3.97 9.43 7.85
CA LEU A 70 -4.47 10.37 8.86
C LEU A 70 -5.96 10.19 9.14
N LEU A 71 -6.68 9.50 8.25
CA LEU A 71 -8.09 9.21 8.46
C LEU A 71 -8.27 8.13 9.52
N GLN A 72 -9.17 8.40 10.46
CA GLN A 72 -9.53 7.46 11.54
C GLN A 72 -10.20 6.19 11.01
N THR A 73 -10.81 6.26 9.82
CA THR A 73 -11.36 5.09 9.14
C THR A 73 -10.23 4.23 8.62
N ARG A 74 -10.09 3.02 9.20
CA ARG A 74 -9.09 2.03 8.75
C ARG A 74 -9.27 1.78 7.24
N ASP A 75 -8.13 1.74 6.54
CA ASP A 75 -8.00 1.30 5.15
C ASP A 75 -8.79 2.10 4.11
N ARG A 76 -8.99 3.41 4.31
CA ARG A 76 -9.63 4.25 3.29
C ARG A 76 -8.69 4.47 2.09
N VAL A 77 -9.05 3.85 0.97
CA VAL A 77 -8.43 4.08 -0.34
C VAL A 77 -8.93 5.41 -0.89
N VAL A 78 -8.01 6.30 -1.25
CA VAL A 78 -8.30 7.62 -1.85
C VAL A 78 -8.01 7.67 -3.35
N ALA A 79 -7.15 6.77 -3.84
CA ALA A 79 -6.91 6.58 -5.27
C ALA A 79 -6.60 5.12 -5.58
N TYR A 80 -6.94 4.71 -6.80
CA TYR A 80 -6.63 3.38 -7.33
C TYR A 80 -6.18 3.50 -8.78
N PHE A 81 -5.03 2.90 -9.10
CA PHE A 81 -4.48 2.85 -10.44
C PHE A 81 -4.46 1.41 -10.91
N ASN A 82 -5.19 1.11 -11.99
CA ASN A 82 -5.18 -0.21 -12.60
C ASN A 82 -3.79 -0.53 -13.18
N ALA A 83 -3.37 -1.78 -13.03
CA ALA A 83 -2.21 -2.32 -13.73
C ALA A 83 -2.63 -3.57 -14.49
N GLN A 84 -1.90 -3.90 -15.56
CA GLN A 84 -2.16 -5.10 -16.35
C GLN A 84 -1.58 -6.37 -15.69
N ASN A 85 -0.60 -6.20 -14.81
CA ASN A 85 0.07 -7.29 -14.10
C ASN A 85 0.61 -6.84 -12.73
N VAL A 86 1.29 -7.76 -12.04
CA VAL A 86 1.93 -7.55 -10.72
C VAL A 86 2.77 -6.28 -10.71
N ILE A 87 2.51 -5.42 -9.73
CA ILE A 87 3.35 -4.24 -9.47
C ILE A 87 4.50 -4.67 -8.54
N PHE A 88 5.74 -4.42 -8.94
CA PHE A 88 6.92 -4.73 -8.14
C PHE A 88 7.55 -3.52 -7.47
N ALA A 89 7.35 -2.33 -8.05
CA ALA A 89 7.96 -1.12 -7.55
C ALA A 89 7.01 0.07 -7.65
N SER A 90 7.14 0.98 -6.69
CA SER A 90 6.43 2.25 -6.66
C SER A 90 7.28 3.34 -6.01
N SER A 91 7.07 4.59 -6.41
CA SER A 91 7.74 5.75 -5.85
C SER A 91 6.85 6.98 -5.96
N PHE A 92 6.60 7.65 -4.83
CA PHE A 92 5.99 8.97 -4.83
C PHE A 92 6.96 10.00 -5.40
N HIS A 93 6.44 10.87 -6.26
CA HIS A 93 7.14 12.05 -6.68
C HIS A 93 7.25 13.05 -5.50
N PRO A 94 8.32 13.88 -5.42
CA PRO A 94 8.49 14.86 -4.35
C PRO A 94 7.37 15.89 -4.17
N ASP A 95 6.51 16.09 -5.18
CA ASP A 95 5.33 16.96 -5.06
C ASP A 95 4.17 16.35 -4.25
N GLY A 96 4.21 15.06 -3.96
CA GLY A 96 3.18 14.34 -3.22
C GLY A 96 1.90 14.03 -4.02
N GLU A 97 1.79 14.47 -5.27
CA GLU A 97 0.59 14.32 -6.10
C GLU A 97 0.73 13.21 -7.14
N ARG A 98 1.96 12.85 -7.51
CA ARG A 98 2.25 11.84 -8.53
C ARG A 98 2.90 10.60 -7.93
N VAL A 99 2.60 9.45 -8.52
CA VAL A 99 3.25 8.17 -8.19
C VAL A 99 3.67 7.48 -9.47
N ALA A 100 4.95 7.10 -9.55
CA ALA A 100 5.45 6.17 -10.55
C ALA A 100 5.30 4.74 -10.02
N PHE A 101 4.87 3.81 -10.86
CA PHE A 101 4.81 2.40 -10.52
C PHE A 101 5.06 1.52 -11.74
N GLY A 102 5.60 0.32 -11.52
CA GLY A 102 6.03 -0.58 -12.59
C GLY A 102 5.88 -2.03 -12.21
N GLY A 103 5.67 -2.86 -13.23
CA GLY A 103 5.35 -4.27 -13.15
C GLY A 103 5.69 -5.00 -14.45
N VAL A 104 5.15 -6.22 -14.60
CA VAL A 104 5.21 -7.01 -15.85
C VAL A 104 3.90 -6.93 -16.63
#